data_AF-A0A8T5QM17-F1
#
_entry.id   AF-A0A8T5QM17-F1
#
_cell.length_a   1.000
_cell.length_b   1.000
_cell.length_c   1.000
_cell.angle_alpha   90.00
_cell.angle_beta   90.00
_cell.angle_gamma   90.00
#
_symmetry.space_group_name_H-M   'P 1'
#
loop_
_entity.id
_entity.type
_entity.pdbx_description
1 polymer ?
#
loop_
_entity_poly.entity_id
_entity_poly.type
_entity_poly.pdbx_seq_one_letter_code
_entity_poly.pdbx_strand_id
1 'polypeptide(L)' 'MAEEQLLVPIDNYLKAGIHIGTKFRTKYMDNFIYKTRPDGLYVLNLQKIDERLSIAAKFLAGYEPEEILVVCR' A
#
# COMPACT_ATOMS: atom_id res chain seq x y z
N MET A 1 -19.47 -3.99 -13.48
CA MET A 1 -18.35 -3.32 -12.79
C MET A 1 -17.66 -4.44 -12.03
N ALA A 2 -16.50 -4.89 -12.49
CA ALA A 2 -15.81 -5.96 -11.80
C ALA A 2 -15.55 -5.48 -10.37
N GLU A 3 -16.06 -6.19 -9.37
CA GLU A 3 -15.52 -6.04 -8.02
C GLU A 3 -14.03 -6.31 -8.15
N GLU A 4 -13.20 -5.28 -8.01
CA GLU A 4 -11.75 -5.46 -7.96
C GLU A 4 -11.46 -6.35 -6.74
N GLN A 5 -11.31 -7.65 -6.99
CA GLN A 5 -10.89 -8.61 -5.99
C GLN A 5 -9.49 -8.19 -5.53
N LEU A 6 -9.43 -7.62 -4.33
CA LEU A 6 -8.19 -7.40 -3.60
C LEU A 6 -7.47 -8.74 -3.42
N LEU A 7 -6.14 -8.70 -3.29
CA LEU A 7 -5.31 -9.89 -3.10
C LEU A 7 -5.69 -10.68 -1.84
N VAL A 8 -6.23 -9.99 -0.83
CA VAL A 8 -6.78 -10.57 0.40
C VAL A 8 -8.06 -9.83 0.81
N PRO A 9 -8.91 -10.41 1.67
CA PRO A 9 -10.06 -9.72 2.22
C PRO A 9 -9.67 -8.39 2.89
N ILE A 10 -10.48 -7.36 2.70
CA ILE A 10 -10.21 -6.00 3.21
C ILE A 10 -9.99 -5.97 4.72
N ASP A 11 -10.68 -6.84 5.46
CA ASP A 11 -10.55 -6.95 6.92
C ASP A 11 -9.13 -7.30 7.35
N ASN A 12 -8.38 -8.06 6.55
CA ASN A 12 -7.00 -8.40 6.85
C ASN A 12 -6.11 -7.15 6.77
N TYR A 13 -6.31 -6.30 5.77
CA TYR A 13 -5.58 -5.04 5.65
C TYR A 13 -5.94 -4.04 6.76
N LEU A 14 -7.22 -4.00 7.16
CA LEU A 14 -7.66 -3.15 8.26
C LEU A 14 -7.06 -3.60 9.60
N LYS A 15 -7.10 -4.90 9.90
CA LYS A 15 -6.53 -5.49 11.13
C LYS A 15 -5.02 -5.28 11.22
N ALA A 16 -4.29 -5.37 10.10
CA ALA A 16 -2.86 -5.11 10.05
C ALA A 16 -2.49 -3.62 10.19
N GLY A 17 -3.47 -2.70 10.05
CA GLY A 17 -3.24 -1.28 10.23
C GLY A 17 -2.48 -0.59 9.09
N ILE A 18 -2.33 -1.22 7.91
CA ILE A 18 -1.51 -0.68 6.81
C ILE A 18 -2.00 0.66 6.23
N HIS A 19 -3.25 1.01 6.48
CA HIS A 19 -3.87 2.26 6.05
C HIS A 19 -3.55 3.44 6.98
N ILE A 20 -2.98 3.19 8.16
CA ILE A 20 -2.69 4.22 9.15
C ILE A 20 -1.39 4.92 8.76
N GLY A 21 -1.50 6.14 8.24
CA GLY A 21 -0.36 6.99 7.92
C GLY A 21 0.12 7.81 9.12
N THR A 22 0.87 8.87 8.84
CA THR A 22 1.41 9.79 9.86
C THR A 22 0.72 11.16 9.82
N LYS A 23 1.15 12.10 10.66
CA LYS A 23 0.72 13.50 10.61
C LYS A 23 1.43 14.32 9.53
N PHE A 24 2.56 13.84 9.02
CA PHE A 24 3.36 14.51 8.00
C PHE A 24 3.00 13.96 6.62
N ARG A 25 2.82 14.83 5.63
CA ARG A 25 2.66 14.45 4.22
C ARG A 25 3.68 15.16 3.34
N THR A 26 4.05 14.49 2.27
CA THR A 26 4.81 15.09 1.16
C THR A 26 3.91 15.16 -0.07
N LYS A 27 4.18 16.11 -0.97
CA LYS A 27 3.38 16.32 -2.20
C LYS A 27 3.26 15.06 -3.07
N TYR A 28 4.30 14.21 -3.07
CA TYR A 28 4.32 12.98 -3.87
C TYR A 28 3.33 11.92 -3.35
N MET A 29 2.93 12.00 -2.08
CA MET A 29 2.02 11.03 -1.46
C MET A 29 0.54 11.36 -1.66
N ASP A 30 0.21 12.52 -2.22
CA ASP A 30 -1.18 13.00 -2.33
C ASP A 30 -2.08 12.00 -3.07
N ASN A 31 -1.58 11.35 -4.12
CA ASN A 31 -2.32 10.34 -4.90
C ASN A 31 -2.61 9.02 -4.14
N PHE A 32 -1.94 8.79 -3.02
CA PHE A 32 -2.06 7.57 -2.21
C PHE A 32 -2.87 7.81 -0.92
N ILE A 33 -3.24 9.06 -0.63
CA ILE A 33 -4.01 9.43 0.56
C ILE A 33 -5.50 9.35 0.21
N TYR A 34 -6.26 8.59 0.99
CA TYR A 34 -7.71 8.50 0.87
C TYR A 34 -8.41 9.68 1.55
N LYS A 35 -8.04 9.98 2.81
CA LYS A 35 -8.58 11.11 3.57
C LYS A 35 -7.69 11.51 4.73
N THR A 36 -7.98 12.66 5.32
CA THR A 36 -7.37 13.12 6.58
C THR A 36 -8.35 12.91 7.72
N ARG A 37 -7.91 12.31 8.82
CA ARG A 37 -8.71 12.14 10.04
C ARG A 37 -8.73 13.45 10.88
N PRO A 38 -9.72 13.63 11.77
CA PRO A 38 -9.80 14.81 12.64
C PRO A 38 -8.59 15.00 13.58
N ASP A 39 -7.87 13.93 13.91
CA ASP A 39 -6.64 13.94 14.73
C ASP A 39 -5.38 14.33 13.93
N GLY A 40 -5.53 14.61 12.63
CA GLY A 40 -4.46 15.00 11.72
C GLY A 40 -3.71 13.83 11.09
N LEU A 41 -4.12 12.58 11.32
CA LEU A 41 -3.51 11.42 10.64
C LEU A 41 -4.05 11.27 9.21
N TYR A 42 -3.14 11.03 8.27
CA TYR A 42 -3.52 10.66 6.91
C TYR A 42 -3.86 9.17 6.83
N VAL A 43 -4.98 8.86 6.16
CA VAL A 43 -5.39 7.49 5.87
C VAL A 43 -5.01 7.16 4.44
N LEU A 44 -4.23 6.10 4.25
CA LEU A 44 -3.80 5.63 2.94
C LEU A 44 -4.91 4.83 2.23
N ASN A 45 -4.94 4.92 0.90
CA ASN A 45 -5.90 4.19 0.09
C ASN A 45 -5.49 2.72 -0.07
N LEU A 46 -6.30 1.81 0.50
CA LEU A 46 -6.05 0.36 0.46
C LEU A 46 -6.03 -0.21 -0.96
N GLN A 47 -6.90 0.24 -1.86
CA GLN A 47 -6.91 -0.22 -3.26
C GLN A 47 -5.60 0.13 -3.95
N LYS A 48 -5.06 1.33 -3.67
CA LYS A 48 -3.77 1.75 -4.23
C LYS A 48 -2.60 0.96 -3.65
N ILE A 49 -2.65 0.56 -2.38
CA ILE A 49 -1.61 -0.30 -1.80
C ILE A 49 -1.65 -1.69 -2.47
N ASP A 50 -2.82 -2.28 -2.60
CA ASP A 50 -3.02 -3.60 -3.22
C ASP A 50 -2.57 -3.64 -4.70
N GLU A 51 -2.95 -2.61 -5.47
CA GLU A 51 -2.51 -2.41 -6.86
C GLU A 51 -0.98 -2.38 -6.96
N ARG A 52 -0.32 -1.63 -6.07
CA ARG A 52 1.14 -1.49 -6.05
C ARG A 52 1.83 -2.79 -5.63
N LEU A 53 1.24 -3.54 -4.71
CA LEU A 53 1.77 -4.85 -4.31
C LEU A 53 1.74 -5.83 -5.48
N SER A 54 0.65 -5.85 -6.25
CA SER A 54 0.53 -6.66 -7.46
C SER A 54 1.58 -6.30 -8.51
N ILE A 55 1.83 -5.00 -8.72
CA ILE A 55 2.86 -4.52 -9.65
C ILE A 55 4.26 -4.91 -9.16
N ALA A 56 4.56 -4.70 -7.88
CA ALA A 56 5.86 -5.02 -7.30
C ALA A 56 6.14 -6.52 -7.36
N ALA A 57 5.17 -7.38 -7.05
CA ALA A 57 5.31 -8.83 -7.13
C ALA A 57 5.63 -9.29 -8.57
N LYS A 58 4.91 -8.76 -9.58
CA LYS A 58 5.19 -9.06 -10.99
C LYS A 58 6.56 -8.55 -11.44
N PHE A 59 6.97 -7.38 -10.96
CA PHE A 59 8.29 -6.82 -11.26
C PHE A 59 9.42 -7.67 -10.70
N LEU A 60 9.32 -8.06 -9.41
CA LEU A 60 10.31 -8.90 -8.75
C LEU A 60 10.37 -10.31 -9.36
N ALA A 61 9.26 -10.86 -9.83
CA ALA A 61 9.22 -12.16 -10.51
C ALA A 61 9.99 -12.19 -11.86
N GLY A 62 10.44 -11.04 -12.37
CA GLY A 62 11.28 -10.95 -13.56
C GLY A 62 12.78 -11.10 -13.31
N TYR A 63 13.21 -11.31 -12.06
CA TYR A 63 14.61 -11.44 -11.65
C TYR A 63 14.84 -12.78 -10.97
N GLU A 64 16.08 -13.30 -11.04
CA GLU A 64 16.45 -14.49 -10.29
C GLU A 64 16.52 -14.16 -8.78
N PRO A 65 16.17 -15.11 -7.89
CA PRO A 65 16.13 -14.85 -6.45
C PRO A 65 17.45 -14.30 -5.86
N GLU A 66 18.60 -14.74 -6.38
CA GLU A 66 19.93 -14.33 -5.94
C GLU A 66 20.28 -12.88 -6.31
N GLU A 67 19.56 -12.29 -7.26
CA GLU A 67 19.75 -10.91 -7.71
C GLU A 67 18.99 -9.89 -6.84
N ILE A 68 18.10 -10.36 -5.96
CA ILE A 68 17.24 -9.49 -5.14
C ILE A 68 17.86 -9.30 -3.74
N LEU A 69 18.27 -8.07 -3.43
CA LEU A 69 18.72 -7.67 -2.09
C LEU A 69 17.63 -6.89 -1.34
N VAL A 70 17.27 -7.37 -0.14
CA VAL A 70 16.35 -6.67 0.77
C VAL A 70 17.13 -6.01 1.90
N VAL A 71 16.90 -4.72 2.13
CA VAL A 71 17.53 -3.94 3.21
C VAL A 71 16.45 -3.29 4.06
N CYS A 72 16.59 -3.37 5.39
CA CYS A 72 15.69 -2.74 6.37
C CYS A 72 16.53 -2.08 7.48
N ARG A 73 16.02 -1.00 8.07
CA ARG A 73 16.69 -0.23 9.13
C ARG A 73 15.80 -0.12 10.36
#